data_AF-A0A7C2HTV9-F1
#
_entry.id   AF-A0A7C2HTV9-F1
#
_cell.length_a   1.000
_cell.length_b   1.000
_cell.length_c   1.000
_cell.angle_alpha   90.00
_cell.angle_beta   90.00
_cell.angle_gamma   90.00
#
_symmetry.space_group_name_H-M   'P 1'
#
loop_
_entity.id
_entity.type
_entity.pdbx_description
1 polymer ?
#
loop_
_entity_poly.entity_id
_entity_poly.type
_entity_poly.pdbx_seq_one_letter_code
_entity_poly.pdbx_strand_id
1 'polypeptide(L)' 'LYGYKALFILTTQTAHWFAERGFVAANIEQLPQSRRELYNHNRRSKVLIKAL' A
#
# COMPACT_ATOMS: atom_id res chain seq x y z
N LEU A 1 -24.47 -3.20 -2.20
CA LEU A 1 -23.64 -2.18 -1.53
C LEU A 1 -22.21 -2.35 -2.02
N TYR A 2 -21.79 -1.55 -3.00
CA TYR A 2 -20.41 -1.60 -3.53
C TYR A 2 -19.57 -0.55 -2.81
N GLY A 3 -18.40 -0.95 -2.32
CA GLY A 3 -17.48 -0.08 -1.60
C GLY A 3 -16.07 -0.66 -1.61
N TYR A 4 -15.07 0.20 -1.44
CA TYR A 4 -13.68 -0.24 -1.31
C TYR A 4 -13.45 -0.82 0.08
N LYS A 5 -12.74 -1.96 0.15
CA LYS A 5 -12.45 -2.66 1.41
C LYS A 5 -11.12 -2.26 2.03
N ALA A 6 -10.23 -1.64 1.25
CA ALA A 6 -8.90 -1.26 1.69
C ALA A 6 -8.32 -0.12 0.85
N LEU A 7 -7.40 0.62 1.46
CA LEU A 7 -6.53 1.60 0.83
C LEU A 7 -5.09 1.09 0.82
N PHE A 8 -4.39 1.33 -0.28
CA PHE A 8 -2.98 1.02 -0.43
C PHE A 8 -2.17 2.29 -0.65
N ILE A 9 -0.97 2.34 -0.06
CA ILE A 9 0.00 3.42 -0.24
C ILE A 9 1.35 2.84 -0.62
N LEU A 10 1.97 3.44 -1.63
CA LEU A 10 3.35 3.15 -2.03
C LEU A 10 4.17 4.40 -1.73
N THR A 11 5.07 4.32 -0.77
CA THR A 11 5.89 5.48 -0.38
C THR A 11 7.34 5.11 -0.16
N THR A 12 8.26 5.97 -0.60
CA THR A 12 9.69 5.83 -0.31
C THR A 12 10.08 6.53 0.99
N GLN A 13 9.21 7.37 1.54
CA GLN A 13 9.44 8.17 2.75
C GLN A 13 8.20 8.16 3.67
N THR A 14 8.31 8.77 4.86
CA THR A 14 7.15 9.06 5.74
C THR A 14 6.23 7.88 6.13
N ALA A 15 6.70 6.63 6.06
CA ALA A 15 5.90 5.45 6.43
C ALA A 15 5.38 5.49 7.88
N HIS A 16 6.13 6.09 8.80
CA HIS A 16 5.73 6.21 10.21
C HIS A 16 4.44 7.03 10.40
N TRP A 17 4.30 8.16 9.69
CA TRP A 17 3.10 9.00 9.75
C TRP A 17 1.84 8.28 9.25
N PHE A 18 1.99 7.37 8.29
CA PHE A 18 0.89 6.52 7.83
C PHE A 18 0.56 5.43 8.86
N ALA A 19 1.55 4.90 9.57
CA ALA A 19 1.32 3.96 10.65
C ALA A 19 0.45 4.55 11.76
N GLU A 20 0.71 5.80 12.15
CA GLU A 20 -0.13 6.56 13.11
C GLU A 20 -1.58 6.74 12.63
N ARG A 21 -1.83 6.66 11.32
CA ARG A 21 -3.17 6.76 10.71
C ARG A 21 -3.85 5.40 10.49
N GLY A 22 -3.27 4.33 11.03
CA GLY A 22 -3.80 2.98 10.96
C GLY A 22 -3.45 2.23 9.68
N PHE A 23 -2.42 2.66 8.96
CA PHE A 23 -1.83 1.83 7.91
C PHE A 23 -0.81 0.85 8.51
N VAL A 24 -0.71 -0.35 7.94
CA VAL A 24 0.29 -1.36 8.33
C VAL A 24 1.14 -1.74 7.13
N ALA A 25 2.35 -2.26 7.38
CA ALA A 25 3.20 -2.78 6.31
C ALA A 25 2.51 -3.94 5.59
N ALA A 26 2.61 -3.95 4.26
CA ALA A 26 2.09 -4.99 3.40
C ALA A 26 3.14 -5.46 2.40
N ASN A 27 2.96 -6.67 1.88
CA ASN A 27 3.75 -7.18 0.78
C ASN A 27 3.19 -6.65 -0.56
N ILE A 28 4.06 -6.48 -1.55
CA ILE A 28 3.71 -6.20 -2.95
C ILE A 28 2.71 -7.24 -3.48
N GLU A 29 2.80 -8.48 -3.02
CA GLU A 29 1.86 -9.57 -3.32
C GLU A 29 0.42 -9.32 -2.83
N GLN A 30 0.21 -8.37 -1.93
CA GLN A 30 -1.14 -7.99 -1.46
C GLN A 30 -1.75 -6.87 -2.31
N LEU A 31 -0.98 -6.23 -3.19
CA LEU A 31 -1.53 -5.28 -4.16
C LEU A 31 -2.50 -5.98 -5.10
N PRO A 32 -3.56 -5.28 -5.56
CA PRO A 32 -4.37 -5.75 -6.68
C PRO A 32 -3.47 -6.08 -7.87
N GLN A 33 -3.80 -7.15 -8.61
CA GLN A 33 -2.95 -7.68 -9.69
C GLN A 33 -2.47 -6.60 -10.67
N SER A 34 -3.39 -5.76 -11.16
CA SER A 34 -3.07 -4.67 -12.08
C SER A 34 -2.09 -3.63 -11.52
N ARG A 35 -2.07 -3.42 -10.20
CA ARG A 35 -1.10 -2.53 -9.54
C ARG A 35 0.23 -3.22 -9.27
N ARG A 36 0.23 -4.53 -9.07
CA ARG A 36 1.43 -5.34 -8.86
C ARG A 36 2.29 -5.39 -10.12
N GLU A 37 1.66 -5.59 -11.28
CA GLU A 37 2.33 -5.64 -12.59
C GLU A 37 3.02 -4.30 -12.94
N LEU A 38 2.49 -3.18 -12.44
CA LEU A 38 3.03 -1.83 -12.64
C LEU A 38 4.01 -1.40 -11.55
N TYR A 39 4.31 -2.27 -10.57
CA TYR A 39 5.15 -1.90 -9.45
C TYR A 39 6.61 -1.69 -9.89
N ASN A 40 7.10 -0.46 -9.69
CA ASN A 40 8.49 -0.12 -10.03
C ASN A 40 9.45 -0.49 -8.89
N HIS A 41 10.11 -1.64 -9.02
CA HIS A 41 11.11 -2.13 -8.08
C HIS A 41 12.32 -1.20 -7.89
N ASN A 42 12.65 -0.37 -8.88
CA ASN A 42 13.77 0.56 -8.77
C ASN A 42 13.50 1.71 -7.79
N ARG A 43 12.23 2.08 -7.59
CA ARG A 43 11.85 3.11 -6.60
C ARG A 43 11.95 2.61 -5.16
N ARG A 44 11.97 1.28 -4.94
CA ARG A 44 12.02 0.65 -3.61
C ARG A 44 10.98 1.21 -2.62
N SER A 45 9.77 1.49 -3.10
CA SER A 45 8.68 1.96 -2.24
C SER A 45 8.29 0.91 -1.21
N LYS A 46 7.98 1.33 0.01
CA LYS A 46 7.27 0.49 0.99
C LYS A 46 5.80 0.44 0.60
N VAL A 47 5.19 -0.74 0.71
CA VAL A 47 3.74 -0.92 0.53
C VAL A 47 3.09 -0.90 1.91
N LEU A 48 2.07 -0.07 2.07
CA LEU A 48 1.26 0.01 3.27
C LEU A 48 -0.21 -0.22 2.91
N ILE A 49 -0.98 -0.85 3.81
CA ILE A 49 -2.41 -1.12 3.65
C ILE A 49 -3.20 -0.64 4.87
N LYS A 50 -4.41 -0.14 4.64
CA LYS A 50 -5.39 0.16 5.68
C LYS A 50 -6.74 -0.41 5.26
N ALA A 51 -7.38 -1.20 6.12
CA ALA A 51 -8.76 -1.62 5.91
C ALA A 51 -9.71 -0.43 6.09
N LEU A 52 -10.76 -0.37 5.26
CA LEU A 52 -11.79 0.68 5.28
C LEU A 52 -13.05 0.22 6.02
#